data_AF-V7CST4-F1
#
_entry.id   AF-V7CST4-F1
#
_cell.length_a   1.000
_cell.length_b   1.000
_cell.length_c   1.000
_cell.angle_alpha   90.00
_cell.angle_beta   90.00
_cell.angle_gamma   90.00
#
_symmetry.space_group_name_H-M   'P 1'
#
loop_
_entity.id
_entity.type
_entity.pdbx_description
1 polymer ?
#
loop_
_entity_poly.entity_id
_entity_poly.type
_entity_poly.pdbx_seq_one_letter_code
_entity_poly.pdbx_strand_id
1 'polypeptide(L)'
;MAMHRESWAFVFGLLGNIISFGVFLAPLPTFYQIYKKKSTEGFQSLPYVVALFSAMLWIYYAFVKREAALLLITINTFGIVVESIYLTIFLIYAPRKPRLTTIKLLLLLNVFGFGAMLLSTLYLTKGAKRLAIIGWICLVFNISVFAAPLFIIVSLLRKLLLCLRNLEQKLTHEPMINSIVMTNTCRVE
;
A
#
# COMPACT_ATOMS: atom_id res chain seq x y z
N MET A 1 1.49 -24.83 28.45
CA MET A 1 0.77 -24.35 27.24
C MET A 1 1.05 -22.87 26.90
N ALA A 2 1.22 -21.97 27.90
CA ALA A 2 1.62 -20.57 27.67
C ALA A 2 3.01 -20.42 27.01
N MET A 3 4.01 -21.20 27.46
CA MET A 3 5.38 -21.15 26.94
C MET A 3 5.50 -21.42 25.43
N HIS A 4 4.71 -22.36 24.89
CA HIS A 4 4.70 -22.66 23.45
C HIS A 4 4.05 -21.53 22.64
N ARG A 5 3.00 -20.88 23.15
CA ARG A 5 2.31 -19.76 22.47
C ARG A 5 3.22 -18.54 22.29
N GLU A 6 4.03 -18.23 23.31
CA GLU A 6 5.02 -17.14 23.23
C GLU A 6 6.12 -17.44 22.19
N SER A 7 6.56 -18.69 22.08
CA SER A 7 7.55 -19.10 21.06
C SER A 7 7.05 -18.92 19.63
N TRP A 8 5.81 -19.30 19.32
CA TRP A 8 5.26 -19.09 17.97
C TRP A 8 5.04 -17.62 17.66
N ALA A 9 4.55 -16.83 18.62
CA ALA A 9 4.39 -15.38 18.43
C ALA A 9 5.73 -14.71 18.11
N PHE A 10 6.81 -15.14 18.76
CA PHE A 10 8.16 -14.66 18.47
C PHE A 10 8.64 -15.08 17.06
N VAL A 11 8.49 -16.35 16.69
CA VAL A 11 8.90 -16.85 15.35
C VAL A 11 8.16 -16.13 14.23
N PHE A 12 6.82 -16.01 14.33
CA PHE A 12 6.04 -15.28 13.34
C PHE A 12 6.36 -13.78 13.34
N GLY A 13 6.62 -13.20 14.51
CA GLY A 13 7.06 -11.81 14.61
C GLY A 13 8.39 -11.55 13.90
N LEU A 14 9.36 -12.48 14.05
CA LEU A 14 10.67 -12.39 13.41
C LEU A 14 10.57 -12.56 11.89
N LEU A 15 9.84 -13.58 11.44
CA LEU A 15 9.57 -13.79 10.00
C LEU A 15 8.86 -12.58 9.38
N GLY A 16 7.85 -12.06 10.08
CA GLY A 16 7.13 -10.84 9.68
C GLY A 16 8.07 -9.65 9.54
N ASN A 17 8.98 -9.44 10.50
CA ASN A 17 9.99 -8.37 10.43
C ASN A 17 10.87 -8.52 9.18
N ILE A 18 11.43 -9.70 8.93
CA ILE A 18 12.30 -9.97 7.76
C ILE A 18 11.58 -9.63 6.45
N ILE A 19 10.34 -10.10 6.30
CA ILE A 19 9.53 -9.82 5.10
C ILE A 19 9.26 -8.32 4.99
N SER A 20 8.86 -7.68 6.07
CA SER A 20 8.57 -6.25 6.09
C SER A 20 9.79 -5.38 5.76
N PHE A 21 11.01 -5.76 6.16
CA PHE A 21 12.24 -5.09 5.72
C PHE A 21 12.34 -5.10 4.19
N GLY A 22 12.12 -6.27 3.56
CA GLY A 22 12.10 -6.39 2.11
C GLY A 22 11.03 -5.51 1.45
N VAL A 23 9.83 -5.49 2.02
CA VAL A 23 8.71 -4.67 1.51
C VAL A 23 9.02 -3.17 1.60
N PHE A 24 9.59 -2.68 2.71
CA PHE A 24 9.99 -1.27 2.85
C PHE A 24 11.11 -0.87 1.89
N LEU A 25 11.98 -1.81 1.52
CA LEU A 25 13.07 -1.57 0.57
C LEU A 25 12.66 -1.76 -0.89
N ALA A 26 11.49 -2.36 -1.17
CA ALA A 26 11.01 -2.58 -2.54
C ALA A 26 10.92 -1.30 -3.39
N PRO A 27 10.57 -0.11 -2.85
CA PRO A 27 10.57 1.14 -3.62
C PRO A 27 11.95 1.77 -3.86
N LEU A 28 13.05 1.22 -3.31
CA LEU A 28 14.39 1.78 -3.48
C LEU A 28 14.77 2.03 -4.95
N PRO A 29 14.57 1.09 -5.89
CA PRO A 29 14.91 1.32 -7.30
C PRO A 29 14.12 2.49 -7.91
N THR A 30 12.86 2.67 -7.49
CA THR A 30 12.01 3.78 -7.92
C THR A 30 12.57 5.11 -7.44
N PHE A 31 12.91 5.23 -6.15
CA PHE A 31 13.49 6.46 -5.61
C PHE A 31 14.89 6.76 -6.11
N TYR A 32 15.68 5.72 -6.40
CA TYR A 32 16.96 5.87 -7.07
C TYR A 32 16.80 6.50 -8.47
N GLN A 33 15.77 6.09 -9.23
CA GLN A 33 15.45 6.72 -10.51
C GLN A 33 15.02 8.18 -10.35
N ILE A 34 14.18 8.49 -9.36
CA ILE A 34 13.76 9.88 -9.06
C ILE A 34 15.00 10.74 -8.77
N TYR A 35 15.91 10.23 -7.93
CA TYR A 35 17.16 10.92 -7.60
C TYR A 35 18.05 11.15 -8.83
N LYS A 36 18.19 10.14 -9.71
CA LYS A 36 19.02 10.24 -10.91
C LYS A 36 18.43 11.20 -11.95
N LYS A 37 17.12 11.12 -12.17
CA LYS A 37 16.41 11.93 -13.17
C LYS A 37 16.03 13.33 -12.68
N LYS A 38 16.14 13.59 -11.38
CA LYS A 38 15.73 14.87 -10.75
C LYS A 38 14.25 15.23 -10.99
N SER A 39 13.43 14.21 -11.22
CA SER A 39 12.01 14.29 -11.58
C SER A 39 11.28 13.12 -10.96
N THR A 40 10.04 13.34 -10.51
CA THR A 40 9.20 12.25 -9.98
C THR A 40 8.51 11.45 -11.09
N GLU A 41 8.68 11.77 -12.38
CA GLU A 41 8.20 10.96 -13.51
C GLU A 41 6.73 10.52 -13.42
N GLY A 42 5.87 11.27 -12.72
CA GLY A 42 4.46 10.93 -12.47
C GLY A 42 4.21 9.96 -11.31
N PHE A 43 5.24 9.50 -10.59
CA PHE A 43 5.09 8.73 -9.35
C PHE A 43 4.28 9.52 -8.31
N GLN A 44 3.48 8.78 -7.53
CA GLN A 44 2.59 9.34 -6.53
C GLN A 44 3.21 9.19 -5.13
N SER A 45 3.08 10.23 -4.29
CA SER A 45 3.56 10.17 -2.91
C SER A 45 2.59 9.49 -1.94
N LEU A 46 1.32 9.34 -2.35
CA LEU A 46 0.23 8.89 -1.47
C LEU A 46 0.52 7.56 -0.75
N PRO A 47 1.07 6.51 -1.40
CA PRO A 47 1.37 5.26 -0.73
C PRO A 47 2.34 5.43 0.45
N TYR A 48 3.35 6.29 0.29
CA TYR A 48 4.38 6.55 1.31
C TYR A 48 3.83 7.38 2.47
N VAL A 49 2.96 8.36 2.18
CA VAL A 49 2.27 9.15 3.23
C VAL A 49 1.33 8.27 4.08
N VAL A 50 0.63 7.34 3.44
CA VAL A 50 -0.28 6.37 4.08
C VAL A 50 0.51 5.33 4.88
N ALA A 51 1.64 4.84 4.34
CA ALA A 51 2.52 3.91 5.03
C ALA A 51 3.15 4.54 6.29
N LEU A 52 3.61 5.79 6.21
CA LEU A 52 4.12 6.54 7.35
C LEU A 52 3.06 6.65 8.47
N PHE A 53 1.82 7.00 8.11
CA PHE A 53 0.73 7.07 9.07
C PHE A 53 0.44 5.72 9.72
N SER A 54 0.39 4.64 8.91
CA SER A 54 0.22 3.27 9.42
C SER A 54 1.30 2.92 10.44
N ALA A 55 2.56 3.22 10.13
CA ALA A 55 3.68 2.92 11.02
C ALA A 55 3.58 3.69 12.35
N MET A 56 3.17 4.95 12.33
CA MET A 56 2.91 5.73 13.55
C MET A 56 1.76 5.16 14.39
N LEU A 57 0.67 4.71 13.75
CA LEU A 57 -0.45 4.04 14.44
C LEU A 57 0.01 2.78 15.17
N TRP A 58 0.79 1.93 14.50
CA TRP A 58 1.31 0.69 15.07
C TRP A 58 2.30 0.93 16.21
N ILE A 59 3.14 1.95 16.09
CA ILE A 59 4.03 2.38 17.18
C ILE A 59 3.22 2.81 18.40
N TYR A 60 2.18 3.63 18.20
CA TYR A 60 1.32 4.06 19.30
C TYR A 60 0.60 2.87 19.96
N TYR A 61 0.05 1.97 19.15
CA TYR A 61 -0.57 0.73 19.64
C TYR A 61 0.42 -0.11 20.48
N ALA A 62 1.64 -0.29 19.99
CA ALA A 62 2.66 -1.08 20.67
C ALA A 62 3.08 -0.46 22.00
N PHE A 63 3.28 0.87 22.07
CA PHE A 63 3.57 1.57 23.32
C PHE A 63 2.47 1.40 24.37
N VAL A 64 1.20 1.42 23.94
CA VAL A 64 0.07 1.20 24.87
C VAL A 64 0.00 -0.26 25.34
N LYS A 65 0.43 -1.22 24.52
CA LYS A 65 0.47 -2.66 24.82
C LYS A 65 1.63 -3.09 25.73
N ARG A 66 2.67 -2.26 25.87
CA ARG A 66 3.86 -2.39 26.75
C ARG A 66 4.82 -3.55 26.45
N GLU A 67 4.49 -4.79 26.82
CA GLU A 67 5.54 -5.83 27.03
C GLU A 67 5.63 -6.91 25.94
N ALA A 68 4.59 -7.09 25.12
CA ALA A 68 4.55 -8.13 24.08
C ALA A 68 4.64 -7.59 22.64
N ALA A 69 5.26 -6.42 22.43
CA ALA A 69 5.20 -5.70 21.15
C ALA A 69 6.54 -5.16 20.62
N LEU A 70 7.69 -5.59 21.18
CA LEU A 70 9.00 -5.09 20.75
C LEU A 70 9.25 -5.27 19.24
N LEU A 71 8.91 -6.44 18.69
CA LEU A 71 9.04 -6.73 17.25
C LEU A 71 8.11 -5.87 16.38
N LEU A 72 7.00 -5.36 16.91
CA LEU A 72 6.15 -4.39 16.21
C LEU A 72 6.79 -3.00 16.22
N ILE A 73 7.44 -2.64 17.33
CA ILE A 73 8.14 -1.35 17.43
C ILE A 73 9.32 -1.32 16.45
N THR A 74 10.18 -2.33 16.44
CA THR A 74 11.38 -2.38 15.59
C THR A 74 11.04 -2.13 14.11
N ILE A 75 10.07 -2.86 13.57
CA ILE A 75 9.76 -2.80 12.15
C ILE A 75 9.04 -1.51 11.75
N ASN A 76 8.15 -1.00 12.60
CA ASN A 76 7.43 0.24 12.29
C ASN A 76 8.33 1.47 12.51
N THR A 77 9.27 1.44 13.46
CA THR A 77 10.29 2.49 13.58
C THR A 77 11.19 2.50 12.34
N PHE A 78 11.63 1.33 11.86
CA PHE A 78 12.35 1.24 10.60
C PHE A 78 11.52 1.80 9.43
N GLY A 79 10.25 1.42 9.35
CA GLY A 79 9.30 1.94 8.37
C GLY A 79 9.20 3.47 8.40
N ILE A 80 9.05 4.07 9.58
CA ILE A 80 9.02 5.53 9.72
C ILE A 80 10.27 6.18 9.13
N VAL A 81 11.45 5.63 9.42
CA VAL A 81 12.72 6.17 8.90
C VAL A 81 12.77 6.08 7.37
N VAL A 82 12.48 4.90 6.81
CA VAL A 82 12.54 4.66 5.37
C VAL A 82 11.52 5.50 4.62
N GLU A 83 10.26 5.52 5.07
CA GLU A 83 9.19 6.31 4.46
C GLU A 83 9.47 7.82 4.53
N SER A 84 10.08 8.29 5.63
CA SER A 84 10.50 9.69 5.76
C SER A 84 11.60 10.05 4.75
N ILE A 85 12.56 9.14 4.50
CA ILE A 85 13.59 9.33 3.47
C ILE A 85 12.94 9.42 2.08
N TYR A 86 12.04 8.50 1.74
CA TYR A 86 11.31 8.49 0.49
C TYR A 86 10.51 9.78 0.28
N LEU A 87 9.75 10.20 1.29
CA LEU A 87 8.97 11.44 1.22
C LEU A 87 9.87 12.67 1.10
N THR A 88 11.02 12.69 1.77
CA THR A 88 11.99 13.79 1.63
C THR A 88 12.51 13.88 0.20
N ILE A 89 12.94 12.76 -0.38
CA ILE A 89 13.40 12.70 -1.78
C ILE A 89 12.27 13.15 -2.72
N PHE A 90 11.05 12.67 -2.50
CA PHE A 90 9.88 13.07 -3.29
C PHE A 90 9.66 14.58 -3.23
N LEU A 91 9.67 15.17 -2.04
CA LEU A 91 9.42 16.60 -1.85
C LEU A 91 10.50 17.48 -2.50
N ILE A 92 11.75 17.02 -2.55
CA ILE A 92 12.84 17.73 -3.21
C ILE A 92 12.61 17.78 -4.74
N TYR A 93 12.27 16.65 -5.36
CA TYR A 93 12.23 16.50 -6.82
C TYR A 93 10.83 16.64 -7.46
N ALA A 94 9.76 16.61 -6.68
CA ALA A 94 8.39 16.70 -7.20
C ALA A 94 8.08 18.09 -7.77
N PRO A 95 7.34 18.20 -8.89
CA PRO A 95 6.84 19.49 -9.36
C PRO A 95 5.86 20.13 -8.38
N ARG A 96 5.62 21.45 -8.50
CA ARG A 96 4.86 22.25 -7.51
C ARG A 96 3.52 21.64 -7.10
N LYS A 97 2.71 21.18 -8.07
CA LYS A 97 1.38 20.62 -7.80
C LYS A 97 1.42 19.37 -6.92
N PRO A 98 2.06 18.24 -7.32
CA PRO A 98 2.12 17.06 -6.46
C PRO A 98 2.87 17.32 -5.16
N ARG A 99 3.91 18.15 -5.15
CA ARG A 99 4.62 18.55 -3.92
C ARG A 99 3.69 19.17 -2.88
N LEU A 100 2.87 20.14 -3.29
CA LEU A 100 1.89 20.78 -2.41
C LEU A 100 0.82 19.78 -1.94
N THR A 101 0.38 18.87 -2.80
CA THR A 101 -0.53 17.79 -2.41
C THR A 101 0.10 16.89 -1.35
N THR A 102 1.37 16.49 -1.51
CA THR A 102 2.10 15.69 -0.52
C THR A 102 2.20 16.40 0.83
N ILE A 103 2.57 17.69 0.84
CA ILE A 103 2.65 18.49 2.06
C ILE A 103 1.28 18.57 2.76
N LYS A 104 0.22 18.84 2.00
CA LYS A 104 -1.15 18.88 2.53
C LYS A 104 -1.54 17.55 3.16
N LEU A 105 -1.25 16.43 2.51
CA LEU A 105 -1.56 15.10 3.03
C LEU A 105 -0.73 14.76 4.28
N LEU A 106 0.55 15.13 4.30
CA LEU A 106 1.41 14.98 5.48
C LEU A 106 0.85 15.76 6.67
N LEU A 107 0.54 17.04 6.49
CA LEU A 107 -0.02 17.85 7.56
C LEU A 107 -1.39 17.32 8.01
N LEU A 108 -2.30 17.06 7.07
CA LEU A 108 -3.66 16.65 7.39
C LEU A 108 -3.71 15.27 8.08
N LEU A 109 -3.06 14.26 7.49
CA LEU A 109 -3.15 12.89 7.97
C LEU A 109 -2.13 12.61 9.09
N ASN A 110 -0.86 12.92 8.85
CA ASN A 110 0.23 12.51 9.73
C ASN A 110 0.42 13.44 10.94
N VAL A 111 0.10 14.73 10.82
CA VAL A 111 0.22 15.68 11.94
C VAL A 111 -1.13 15.87 12.62
N PHE A 112 -2.12 16.42 11.92
CA PHE A 112 -3.42 16.74 12.52
C PHE A 112 -4.26 15.50 12.80
N GLY A 113 -4.36 14.56 11.85
CA GLY A 113 -5.12 13.33 12.01
C GLY A 113 -4.56 12.45 13.13
N PHE A 114 -3.25 12.17 13.09
CA PHE A 114 -2.57 11.40 14.13
C PHE A 114 -2.62 12.14 15.47
N GLY A 115 -2.35 13.44 15.49
CA GLY A 115 -2.38 14.27 16.70
C GLY A 115 -3.76 14.30 17.35
N ALA A 116 -4.83 14.50 16.59
CA ALA A 116 -6.20 14.48 17.09
C ALA A 116 -6.58 13.11 17.65
N MET A 117 -6.21 12.02 16.96
CA MET A 117 -6.42 10.65 17.45
C MET A 117 -5.63 10.39 18.74
N LEU A 118 -4.37 10.80 18.80
CA LEU A 118 -3.51 10.61 19.97
C LEU A 118 -4.05 11.40 21.17
N LEU A 119 -4.34 12.69 21.01
CA LEU A 119 -4.89 13.52 22.09
C LEU A 119 -6.25 13.00 22.55
N SER A 120 -7.18 12.72 21.63
CA SER A 120 -8.51 12.21 22.01
C SER A 120 -8.44 10.88 22.76
N THR A 121 -7.61 9.93 22.32
CA THR A 121 -7.46 8.65 23.03
C THR A 121 -6.75 8.80 24.38
N LEU A 122 -5.78 9.71 24.52
CA LEU A 122 -5.11 9.97 25.79
C LEU A 122 -6.01 10.66 26.83
N TYR A 123 -6.83 11.65 26.40
CA TYR A 123 -7.71 12.38 27.30
C TYR A 123 -9.01 11.63 27.61
N LEU A 124 -9.62 10.96 26.63
CA LEU A 124 -10.95 10.37 26.77
C LEU A 124 -10.94 8.91 27.23
N THR A 125 -9.81 8.19 27.11
CA THR A 125 -9.76 6.76 27.42
C THR A 125 -8.55 6.34 28.24
N LYS A 126 -8.72 5.27 29.04
CA LYS A 126 -7.68 4.73 29.93
C LYS A 126 -7.61 3.21 29.81
N GLY A 127 -6.43 2.65 30.14
CA GLY A 127 -6.21 1.21 30.27
C GLY A 127 -6.62 0.39 29.04
N ALA A 128 -7.34 -0.71 29.27
CA ALA A 128 -7.77 -1.65 28.24
C ALA A 128 -8.69 -1.04 27.17
N LYS A 129 -9.56 -0.09 27.55
CA LYS A 129 -10.46 0.59 26.61
C LYS A 129 -9.66 1.39 25.55
N ARG A 130 -8.59 2.06 25.98
CA ARG A 130 -7.67 2.77 25.07
C ARG A 130 -7.03 1.82 24.07
N LEU A 131 -6.51 0.69 24.56
CA LEU A 131 -5.89 -0.33 23.70
C LEU A 131 -6.87 -0.89 22.67
N ALA A 132 -8.12 -1.16 23.07
CA ALA A 132 -9.15 -1.66 22.18
C ALA A 132 -9.52 -0.65 21.08
N ILE A 133 -9.72 0.62 21.42
CA ILE A 133 -10.05 1.67 20.44
C ILE A 133 -8.91 1.86 19.43
N ILE A 134 -7.67 1.97 19.90
CA ILE A 134 -6.52 2.11 19.02
C ILE A 134 -6.40 0.87 18.10
N GLY A 135 -6.60 -0.33 18.65
CA GLY A 135 -6.60 -1.57 17.87
C GLY A 135 -7.64 -1.56 16.75
N TRP A 136 -8.87 -1.11 17.02
CA TRP A 136 -9.91 -0.97 16.00
C TRP A 136 -9.57 0.08 14.94
N ILE A 137 -9.00 1.22 15.34
CA ILE A 137 -8.55 2.25 14.39
C ILE A 137 -7.45 1.69 13.47
N CYS A 138 -6.44 1.02 14.05
CA CYS A 138 -5.38 0.36 13.28
C CYS A 138 -5.96 -0.67 12.31
N LEU A 139 -6.92 -1.49 12.75
CA LEU A 139 -7.55 -2.51 11.92
C LEU A 139 -8.30 -1.91 10.73
N VAL A 140 -9.21 -0.95 10.98
CA VAL A 140 -9.99 -0.29 9.94
C VAL A 140 -9.08 0.41 8.93
N PHE A 141 -8.05 1.11 9.43
CA PHE A 141 -7.09 1.77 8.57
C PHE A 141 -6.34 0.77 7.68
N ASN A 142 -5.80 -0.32 8.24
CA ASN A 142 -5.09 -1.33 7.45
C ASN A 142 -5.99 -1.96 6.37
N ILE A 143 -7.25 -2.27 6.70
CA ILE A 143 -8.22 -2.78 5.72
C ILE A 143 -8.43 -1.76 4.58
N SER A 144 -8.54 -0.47 4.92
CA SER A 144 -8.75 0.59 3.92
C SER A 144 -7.59 0.73 2.93
N VAL A 145 -6.36 0.47 3.36
CA VAL A 145 -5.16 0.54 2.48
C VAL A 145 -5.22 -0.49 1.36
N PHE A 146 -5.87 -1.64 1.58
CA PHE A 146 -6.04 -2.67 0.56
C PHE A 146 -7.08 -2.33 -0.52
N ALA A 147 -7.86 -1.26 -0.34
CA ALA A 147 -8.84 -0.83 -1.34
C ALA A 147 -8.18 -0.48 -2.69
N ALA A 148 -7.04 0.21 -2.69
CA ALA A 148 -6.35 0.60 -3.92
C ALA A 148 -5.78 -0.60 -4.70
N PRO A 149 -5.02 -1.53 -4.09
CA PRO A 149 -4.60 -2.77 -4.76
C PRO A 149 -5.78 -3.59 -5.30
N LEU A 150 -6.85 -3.74 -4.52
CA LEU A 150 -8.04 -4.49 -4.94
C LEU A 150 -8.70 -3.86 -6.17
N PHE A 151 -8.83 -2.54 -6.17
CA PHE A 151 -9.35 -1.80 -7.32
C PHE A 151 -8.51 -2.01 -8.58
N ILE A 152 -7.18 -2.01 -8.45
CA ILE A 152 -6.27 -2.25 -9.57
C ILE A 152 -6.45 -3.67 -10.12
N ILE A 153 -6.48 -4.69 -9.25
CA ILE A 153 -6.65 -6.10 -9.67
C ILE A 153 -7.98 -6.26 -10.41
N VAL A 154 -9.08 -5.73 -9.87
CA VAL A 154 -10.40 -5.79 -10.51
C VAL A 154 -10.40 -5.08 -11.86
N SER A 155 -9.72 -3.92 -11.98
CA SER A 155 -9.59 -3.20 -13.24
C SER A 155 -8.84 -4.01 -14.30
N LEU A 156 -7.73 -4.65 -13.91
CA LEU A 156 -6.93 -5.49 -14.80
C LEU A 156 -7.69 -6.75 -15.24
N LEU A 157 -8.38 -7.42 -14.31
CA LEU A 157 -9.21 -8.58 -14.62
C LEU A 157 -10.32 -8.23 -15.61
N ARG A 158 -11.00 -7.08 -15.43
CA ARG A 158 -12.02 -6.62 -16.40
C ARG A 158 -11.43 -6.36 -17.77
N LYS A 159 -10.28 -5.68 -17.86
CA LYS A 159 -9.60 -5.43 -19.13
C LYS A 159 -9.18 -6.73 -19.82
N LEU A 160 -8.64 -7.68 -19.06
CA LEU A 160 -8.26 -8.99 -19.56
C LEU A 160 -9.47 -9.77 -20.08
N LEU A 161 -10.57 -9.81 -19.33
CA LEU A 161 -11.81 -10.47 -19.74
C LEU A 161 -12.41 -9.85 -21.01
N LEU A 162 -12.38 -8.51 -21.13
CA LEU A 162 -12.82 -7.82 -22.35
C LEU A 162 -11.89 -8.14 -23.55
N CYS A 163 -10.59 -8.18 -23.33
CA CYS A 163 -9.62 -8.58 -24.35
C CYS A 163 -9.86 -10.02 -24.82
N LEU A 164 -10.06 -10.96 -23.88
CA LEU A 164 -10.37 -12.36 -24.19
C LEU A 164 -11.68 -12.50 -24.97
N ARG A 165 -12.74 -11.78 -24.58
CA ARG A 165 -14.02 -11.79 -25.33
C ARG A 165 -13.86 -11.22 -26.73
N ASN A 166 -13.10 -10.14 -26.90
CA ASN A 166 -12.82 -9.57 -28.22
C ASN A 166 -11.97 -10.52 -29.08
N LEU A 167 -11.00 -11.22 -28.49
CA LEU A 167 -10.20 -12.23 -29.18
C LEU A 167 -11.05 -13.43 -29.59
N GLU A 168 -11.93 -13.91 -28.71
CA GLU A 168 -12.88 -14.99 -29.00
C GLU A 168 -13.78 -14.61 -30.17
N GLN A 169 -14.39 -13.41 -30.14
CA GLN A 169 -15.21 -12.89 -31.23
C GLN A 169 -14.41 -12.74 -32.54
N LYS A 170 -13.16 -12.27 -32.47
CA LYS A 170 -12.28 -12.18 -33.65
C LYS A 170 -11.94 -13.55 -34.22
N LEU A 171 -11.64 -14.54 -33.37
CA LEU A 171 -11.43 -15.93 -33.79
C LEU A 171 -12.70 -16.62 -34.29
N THR A 172 -13.90 -16.19 -33.89
CA THR A 172 -15.14 -16.77 -34.44
C THR A 172 -15.51 -16.15 -35.79
N HIS A 173 -15.23 -14.86 -35.98
CA HIS A 173 -15.59 -14.13 -37.19
C HIS A 173 -14.53 -14.17 -38.31
N GLU A 174 -13.22 -14.15 -38.02
CA GLU A 174 -12.17 -14.24 -39.06
C GLU A 174 -12.15 -15.56 -39.86
N PRO A 175 -12.29 -16.77 -39.27
CA PRO A 175 -12.37 -17.99 -40.08
C PRO A 175 -13.66 -18.05 -40.89
N MET A 176 -14.75 -17.42 -40.44
CA MET A 176 -15.98 -17.31 -41.22
C MET A 176 -15.81 -16.37 -42.41
N ILE A 177 -15.12 -15.23 -42.25
CA ILE A 177 -14.82 -14.30 -43.36
C ILE A 177 -13.82 -14.93 -44.34
N ASN A 178 -12.76 -15.59 -43.87
CA ASN A 178 -11.81 -16.27 -44.76
C ASN A 178 -12.45 -17.47 -45.48
N SER A 179 -13.40 -18.16 -44.85
CA SER A 179 -14.21 -19.20 -45.51
C SER A 179 -15.16 -18.60 -46.55
N ILE A 180 -15.90 -17.52 -46.23
CA ILE A 180 -16.80 -16.84 -47.18
C ILE A 180 -16.04 -16.24 -48.38
N VAL A 181 -14.85 -15.67 -48.15
CA VAL A 181 -13.99 -15.15 -49.22
C VAL A 181 -13.46 -16.29 -50.10
N MET A 182 -13.00 -17.41 -49.54
CA MET A 182 -12.61 -18.57 -50.36
C MET A 182 -13.79 -19.15 -51.16
N THR A 183 -14.99 -19.25 -50.58
CA THR A 183 -16.16 -19.77 -51.30
C THR A 183 -16.63 -18.84 -52.42
N ASN A 184 -16.49 -17.52 -52.27
CA ASN A 184 -16.81 -16.56 -53.33
C ASN A 184 -15.73 -16.45 -54.41
N THR A 185 -14.47 -16.79 -54.09
CA THR A 185 -13.39 -16.83 -55.10
C THR A 185 -13.50 -18.09 -55.98
N CYS A 186 -13.98 -19.22 -55.43
CA CYS A 186 -14.23 -20.45 -56.20
C CYS A 186 -15.54 -20.45 -57.03
N ARG A 187 -16.34 -19.37 -57.03
CA ARG A 187 -17.62 -19.30 -57.77
C ARG A 187 -17.59 -18.37 -58.99
N VAL A 188 -16.42 -17.81 -59.32
CA VAL A 188 -16.23 -16.86 -60.43
C VAL A 188 -15.38 -17.45 -61.57
N GLU A 189 -15.08 -18.75 -61.51
CA GLU A 189 -14.58 -19.54 -62.64
C GLU A 189 -15.58 -20.66 -62.97
#